data_AF-A0A090QYP9-F1
#
_entry.id   AF-A0A090QYP9-F1
#
_cell.length_a   1.000
_cell.length_b   1.000
_cell.length_c   1.000
_cell.angle_alpha   90.00
_cell.angle_beta   90.00
_cell.angle_gamma   90.00
#
_symmetry.space_group_name_H-M   'P 1'
#
loop_
_entity.id
_entity.type
_entity.pdbx_description
1 polymer ?
#
loop_
_entity_poly.entity_id
_entity_poly.type
_entity_poly.pdbx_seq_one_letter_code
_entity_poly.pdbx_strand_id
1 'polypeptide(L)' 'MATHTLRAVALALLACGASAAHAAEWSYKGEHGVEHWGAMYATCGEGVNQTPIDIKNPTEAELAPLQLDYEAKSQKS' A
#
# COMPACT_ATOMS: atom_id res chain seq x y z
N MET A 1 -36.18 -34.44 9.55
CA MET A 1 -35.85 -33.66 8.33
C MET A 1 -35.57 -32.19 8.61
N ALA A 2 -36.42 -31.48 9.38
CA ALA A 2 -36.24 -30.03 9.68
C ALA A 2 -34.96 -29.65 10.46
N THR A 3 -34.40 -30.57 11.24
CA THR A 3 -33.19 -30.35 12.04
C THR A 3 -31.89 -30.42 11.23
N HIS A 4 -31.89 -31.19 10.12
CA HIS A 4 -30.74 -31.29 9.23
C HIS A 4 -30.63 -30.07 8.30
N THR A 5 -31.76 -29.53 7.85
CA THR A 5 -31.81 -28.29 7.07
C THR A 5 -31.39 -27.08 7.89
N LEU A 6 -31.80 -26.98 9.16
CA LEU A 6 -31.38 -25.90 10.06
C LEU A 6 -29.86 -25.87 10.30
N ARG A 7 -29.25 -27.06 10.46
CA ARG A 7 -27.80 -27.22 10.64
C ARG A 7 -27.01 -26.86 9.37
N ALA A 8 -27.52 -27.23 8.19
CA ALA A 8 -26.89 -26.90 6.92
C ALA A 8 -26.89 -25.39 6.63
N VAL A 9 -27.98 -24.69 6.97
CA VAL A 9 -28.07 -23.22 6.84
C VAL A 9 -27.13 -22.51 7.81
N ALA A 10 -27.01 -22.99 9.05
CA ALA A 10 -26.08 -22.43 10.02
C ALA A 10 -24.61 -22.58 9.58
N LEU A 11 -24.22 -23.73 9.01
CA LEU A 11 -22.86 -23.94 8.48
C LEU A 11 -22.56 -23.04 7.27
N ALA A 12 -23.55 -22.79 6.40
CA ALA A 12 -23.39 -21.92 5.24
C ALA A 12 -23.22 -20.44 5.62
N LEU A 13 -23.88 -19.98 6.70
CA LEU A 13 -23.71 -18.62 7.22
C LEU A 13 -22.34 -18.38 7.87
N LEU A 14 -21.72 -19.43 8.45
CA LEU A 14 -20.36 -19.38 9.01
C LEU A 14 -19.27 -19.33 7.92
N ALA A 15 -19.52 -19.87 6.73
CA ALA A 15 -18.54 -19.89 5.63
C ALA A 15 -18.45 -18.56 4.86
N CYS A 16 -19.44 -17.67 4.99
CA CYS A 16 -19.53 -16.43 4.20
C CYS A 16 -18.96 -15.18 4.91
N GLY A 17 -18.45 -15.34 6.15
CA GLY A 17 -18.17 -14.22 7.06
C GLY A 17 -16.72 -13.70 7.11
N ALA A 18 -15.79 -14.21 6.31
CA ALA A 18 -14.39 -13.84 6.44
C ALA A 18 -13.70 -13.58 5.09
N SER A 19 -14.24 -12.65 4.29
CA SER A 19 -13.31 -11.81 3.51
C SER A 19 -12.66 -10.85 4.50
N ALA A 20 -11.59 -11.30 5.14
CA ALA A 20 -10.63 -10.35 5.69
C ALA A 20 -10.24 -9.46 4.52
N ALA A 21 -10.62 -8.18 4.58
CA ALA A 21 -9.98 -7.17 3.76
C ALA A 21 -8.50 -7.27 4.13
N HIS A 22 -7.72 -8.00 3.33
CA HIS A 22 -6.27 -8.01 3.45
C HIS A 22 -5.87 -6.57 3.18
N ALA A 23 -5.71 -5.78 4.24
CA ALA A 23 -4.91 -4.58 4.14
C ALA A 23 -3.61 -5.03 3.51
N ALA A 24 -3.22 -4.40 2.42
CA ALA A 24 -1.97 -4.64 1.72
C ALA A 24 -0.84 -4.50 2.75
N GLU A 25 -0.41 -5.62 3.35
CA GLU A 25 0.57 -5.62 4.42
C GLU A 25 1.91 -5.48 3.72
N TRP A 26 2.47 -4.29 3.83
CA TRP A 26 3.83 -3.98 3.43
C TRP A 26 4.57 -3.55 4.69
N SER A 27 5.85 -3.86 4.74
CA SER A 27 6.76 -3.44 5.78
C SER A 27 8.11 -3.11 5.15
N TYR A 28 9.02 -2.55 5.94
CA TYR A 28 10.39 -2.35 5.46
C TYR A 28 11.26 -3.61 5.59
N LYS A 29 10.84 -4.61 6.38
CA LYS A 29 11.61 -5.82 6.71
C LYS A 29 10.70 -7.02 6.96
N GLY A 30 11.23 -8.24 6.79
CA GLY A 30 10.49 -9.47 7.04
C GLY A 30 9.66 -9.91 5.83
N GLU A 31 8.66 -10.76 6.06
CA GLU A 31 7.85 -11.41 5.01
C GLU A 31 7.16 -10.44 4.05
N HIS A 32 6.83 -9.24 4.52
CA HIS A 32 6.20 -8.17 3.75
C HIS A 32 7.18 -7.04 3.39
N GLY A 33 8.48 -7.30 3.52
CA GLY A 33 9.57 -6.35 3.36
C GLY A 33 9.80 -5.89 1.92
N VAL A 34 10.66 -4.88 1.75
CA VAL A 34 10.99 -4.28 0.45
C VAL A 34 11.49 -5.29 -0.59
N GLU A 35 12.15 -6.36 -0.15
CA GLU A 35 12.63 -7.45 -1.02
C GLU A 35 11.49 -8.23 -1.69
N HIS A 36 10.28 -8.18 -1.14
CA HIS A 36 9.10 -8.92 -1.60
C HIS A 36 8.06 -8.05 -2.32
N TRP A 37 8.21 -6.73 -2.29
CA TRP A 37 7.23 -5.81 -2.90
C TRP A 37 7.06 -6.03 -4.39
N GLY A 38 8.12 -6.40 -5.12
CA GLY A 38 8.00 -6.65 -6.56
C GLY A 38 7.05 -7.79 -6.93
N ALA A 39 6.90 -8.80 -6.07
CA ALA A 39 5.99 -9.92 -6.28
C ALA A 39 4.53 -9.56 -5.96
N MET A 40 4.31 -8.61 -5.04
CA MET A 40 2.98 -8.16 -4.61
C MET A 40 2.48 -6.95 -5.41
N TYR A 41 3.41 -6.12 -5.89
CA TYR A 41 3.18 -4.86 -6.58
C TYR A 41 4.17 -4.76 -7.75
N ALA A 42 3.71 -5.12 -8.95
CA ALA A 42 4.57 -5.26 -10.14
C ALA A 42 5.49 -4.04 -10.37
N THR A 43 4.98 -2.82 -10.22
CA THR A 43 5.77 -1.59 -10.40
C THR A 43 7.00 -1.50 -9.48
N CYS A 44 6.94 -2.08 -8.27
CA CYS A 44 8.07 -2.09 -7.33
C CYS A 44 9.20 -3.02 -7.79
N GLY A 45 8.89 -4.07 -8.57
CA GLY A 45 9.88 -5.04 -9.07
C GLY A 45 10.30 -4.81 -10.51
N GLU A 46 9.38 -4.35 -11.35
CA GLU A 46 9.56 -4.20 -12.80
C GLU A 46 9.79 -2.75 -13.23
N GLY A 47 9.45 -1.77 -12.38
CA GLY A 47 9.60 -0.36 -12.68
C GLY A 47 11.06 0.08 -12.75
N VAL A 48 11.43 0.80 -13.79
CA VAL A 48 12.82 1.26 -14.03
C VAL A 48 13.09 2.72 -13.67
N ASN A 49 12.09 3.41 -13.11
CA ASN A 49 12.15 4.82 -12.69
C ASN A 49 11.66 4.97 -11.23
N GLN A 50 12.20 4.17 -10.31
CA GLN A 50 11.83 4.19 -8.90
C GLN A 50 12.65 5.22 -8.10
N THR A 51 12.11 5.63 -6.97
CA THR A 51 12.80 6.44 -5.95
C THR A 51 12.95 5.65 -4.65
N PRO A 52 13.96 5.91 -3.79
CA PRO A 52 14.98 6.96 -3.90
C PRO A 52 16.11 6.62 -4.87
N ILE A 53 16.83 7.66 -5.34
CA ILE A 53 18.09 7.53 -6.07
C ILE A 53 19.22 8.26 -5.34
N ASP A 54 20.46 7.86 -5.63
CA ASP A 54 21.66 8.55 -5.17
C ASP A 54 22.06 9.61 -6.22
N ILE A 55 22.02 10.90 -5.85
CA ILE A 55 22.26 12.01 -6.77
C ILE A 55 23.76 12.26 -6.90
N LYS A 56 24.41 11.59 -7.86
CA LYS A 56 25.89 11.61 -8.00
C LYS A 56 26.46 12.45 -9.14
N ASN A 57 25.69 12.83 -10.15
CA ASN A 57 26.16 13.62 -11.28
C ASN A 57 25.01 14.46 -11.86
N PRO A 58 24.62 15.57 -11.21
CA PRO A 58 23.55 16.41 -11.72
C PRO A 58 23.96 17.06 -13.04
N THR A 59 23.00 17.20 -13.96
CA THR A 59 23.16 18.05 -15.14
C THR A 59 22.69 19.44 -14.79
N GLU A 60 23.50 20.47 -15.08
CA GLU A 60 23.09 21.86 -14.91
C GLU A 60 21.96 22.18 -15.89
N ALA A 61 20.90 22.82 -15.38
CA ALA A 61 19.73 23.19 -16.16
C ALA A 61 19.17 24.53 -15.67
N GLU A 62 18.71 25.35 -16.60
CA GLU A 62 17.92 26.54 -16.29
C GLU A 62 16.47 26.11 -16.02
N LEU A 63 16.13 25.94 -14.75
CA LEU A 63 14.79 25.54 -14.31
C LEU A 63 13.97 26.77 -13.90
N ALA A 64 12.69 26.78 -14.25
CA ALA A 64 11.77 27.79 -13.75
C ALA A 64 11.66 27.70 -12.21
N PRO A 65 11.61 28.84 -11.48
CA PRO A 65 11.42 28.82 -10.04
C PRO A 65 10.09 28.16 -9.65
N LEU A 66 10.11 27.33 -8.60
CA LEU A 66 8.88 26.82 -7.99
C LEU A 66 8.21 27.96 -7.21
N GLN A 67 6.95 28.25 -7.52
CA GLN A 67 6.13 29.15 -6.68
C GLN A 67 5.57 28.34 -5.51
N LEU A 68 6.16 28.51 -4.33
CA LEU A 68 5.74 27.84 -3.10
C LEU A 68 4.98 28.82 -2.21
N ASP A 69 3.66 28.80 -2.26
CA ASP A 69 2.80 29.60 -1.39
C ASP A 69 2.25 28.74 -0.25
N TYR A 70 3.06 28.55 0.78
CA TYR A 70 2.74 27.69 1.92
C TYR A 70 2.24 28.55 3.08
N GLU A 71 0.93 28.58 3.29
CA GLU A 71 0.34 29.27 4.44
C GLU A 71 0.38 28.38 5.69
N ALA A 72 1.02 28.87 6.75
CA ALA A 72 0.94 28.22 8.05
C ALA A 72 -0.48 28.34 8.61
N LYS A 73 -1.03 27.22 9.12
CA LYS A 73 -2.17 27.31 10.03
C LYS A 73 -1.66 27.86 11.36
N SER A 74 -2.25 28.97 11.82
CA SER A 74 -1.99 29.51 13.16
C SER A 74 -2.41 28.47 14.20
N GLN A 75 -1.43 27.80 14.82
CA GLN A 75 -1.69 27.07 16.06
C GLN A 75 -1.77 28.09 17.19
N LYS A 76 -3.00 28.38 17.62
CA LYS A 76 -3.24 29.20 18.80
C LYS A 76 -2.79 28.40 20.02
N SER A 77 -1.75 28.89 20.69
CA SER A 77 -1.30 28.40 22.00
C SER A 77 -2.37 28.57 23.08
#